data_AF-A0A419JLK1-F1
#
_entry.id   AF-A0A419JLK1-F1
#
_cell.length_a   1.000
_cell.length_b   1.000
_cell.length_c   1.000
_cell.angle_alpha   90.00
_cell.angle_beta   90.00
_cell.angle_gamma   90.00
#
_symmetry.space_group_name_H-M   'P 1'
#
loop_
_entity.id
_entity.type
_entity.pdbx_description
1 polymer ?
#
loop_
_entity_poly.entity_id
_entity_poly.type
_entity_poly.pdbx_seq_one_letter_code
_entity_poly.pdbx_strand_id
1 'polypeptide(L)'
;MRSVAHPITEEFIPSTYNVRMMTGLTRIDLRLPDELVKKTDILAKLEYKNRTDVIKSALSEYLRRVETTMQLREKAVESYLDGKLTYNELAVAIGRQNAESVKVSKRLLERSDRIAEDIARG
;
A
#
# COMPACT_ATOMS: atom_id res chain seq x y z
N MET A 1 -32.19 36.74 37.94
CA MET A 1 -30.79 37.02 37.56
C MET A 1 -29.97 35.76 37.85
N ARG A 2 -29.12 35.37 36.89
CA ARG A 2 -28.21 34.20 36.81
C ARG A 2 -28.77 32.92 36.15
N SER A 3 -28.36 32.78 34.89
CA SER A 3 -28.14 31.54 34.12
C SER A 3 -27.00 30.71 34.75
N VAL A 4 -27.06 29.38 34.65
CA VAL A 4 -25.97 28.50 34.18
C VAL A 4 -26.50 27.11 33.84
N ALA A 5 -25.83 26.47 32.88
CA ALA A 5 -26.27 25.37 32.01
C ALA A 5 -26.01 23.94 32.53
N HIS A 6 -26.84 23.00 32.05
CA HIS A 6 -26.70 21.56 31.73
C HIS A 6 -25.89 20.59 32.64
N PRO A 7 -26.40 19.36 32.78
CA PRO A 7 -25.64 18.23 32.26
C PRO A 7 -26.47 17.31 31.33
N ILE A 8 -25.96 17.16 30.11
CA ILE A 8 -26.25 16.02 29.22
C ILE A 8 -25.50 14.80 29.76
N THR A 9 -26.23 13.78 30.20
CA THR A 9 -25.69 12.41 30.23
C THR A 9 -26.32 11.69 29.04
N GLU A 10 -25.79 12.00 27.86
CA GLU A 10 -26.12 11.30 26.63
C GLU A 10 -25.60 9.86 26.75
N GLU A 11 -26.57 8.96 26.76
CA GLU A 11 -26.48 7.56 26.43
C GLU A 11 -25.59 7.38 25.19
N PHE A 12 -24.52 6.60 25.34
CA PHE A 12 -23.68 6.19 24.22
C PHE A 12 -24.53 5.31 23.29
N ILE A 13 -25.21 5.93 22.33
CA ILE A 13 -25.89 5.25 21.23
C ILE A 13 -24.83 5.06 20.14
N PRO A 14 -24.31 3.84 19.89
CA PRO A 14 -23.38 3.61 18.81
C PRO A 14 -24.13 3.82 17.50
N SER A 15 -23.91 4.97 16.89
CA SER A 15 -24.56 5.33 15.64
C SER A 15 -24.18 4.35 14.54
N THR A 16 -25.18 3.93 13.77
CA THR A 16 -25.20 2.97 12.66
C THR A 16 -24.27 3.30 11.48
N TYR A 17 -23.41 4.31 11.61
CA TYR A 17 -22.39 4.72 10.63
C TYR A 17 -21.11 3.86 10.70
N ASN A 18 -21.20 2.54 10.56
CA ASN A 18 -19.98 1.74 10.30
C ASN A 18 -20.19 0.57 9.32
N VAL A 19 -21.43 0.30 8.89
CA VAL A 19 -21.70 -0.93 8.13
C VAL A 19 -21.63 -0.72 6.61
N ARG A 20 -21.71 0.52 6.09
CA ARG A 20 -21.91 0.76 4.65
C ARG A 20 -20.75 1.41 3.86
N MET A 21 -19.63 1.79 4.49
CA MET A 21 -18.53 2.54 3.82
C MET A 21 -17.12 1.92 4.02
N MET A 22 -17.00 0.59 4.06
CA MET A 22 -15.68 -0.10 4.05
C MET A 22 -15.43 -0.93 2.79
N THR A 23 -16.13 -0.67 1.68
CA THR A 23 -15.84 -1.31 0.39
C THR A 23 -14.53 -0.73 -0.17
N GLY A 24 -13.40 -1.32 0.22
CA GLY A 24 -12.05 -0.92 -0.23
C GLY A 24 -10.97 -0.92 0.85
N LEU A 25 -11.30 -1.24 2.10
CA LEU A 25 -10.32 -1.28 3.19
C LEU A 25 -10.10 -2.72 3.66
N THR A 26 -8.85 -3.17 3.59
CA THR A 26 -8.40 -4.45 4.17
C THR A 26 -7.97 -4.23 5.62
N ARG A 27 -8.52 -5.01 6.56
CA ARG A 27 -8.07 -5.01 7.95
C ARG A 27 -6.79 -5.83 8.08
N ILE A 28 -5.80 -5.29 8.78
CA ILE A 28 -4.55 -5.97 9.11
C ILE A 28 -4.30 -5.86 10.61
N ASP A 29 -3.80 -6.93 11.22
CA ASP A 29 -3.35 -6.94 12.61
C ASP A 29 -1.82 -6.88 12.66
N LEU A 30 -1.28 -5.92 13.40
CA LEU A 30 0.16 -5.63 13.44
C LEU A 30 0.68 -5.78 14.86
N ARG A 31 1.85 -6.40 15.00
CA ARG A 31 2.65 -6.35 16.23
C ARG A 31 3.76 -5.33 16.04
N LEU A 32 3.75 -4.29 16.86
CA LEU A 32 4.73 -3.20 16.81
C LEU A 32 5.53 -3.16 18.11
N PRO A 33 6.81 -2.76 18.07
CA PRO A 33 7.57 -2.50 19.29
C PRO A 33 6.87 -1.46 20.17
N ASP A 34 6.89 -1.66 21.49
CA ASP A 34 6.22 -0.76 22.46
C ASP A 34 6.64 0.70 22.29
N GLU A 35 7.92 0.93 22.00
CA GLU A 35 8.45 2.28 21.78
C GLU A 35 7.79 2.96 20.58
N LEU A 36 7.53 2.21 19.50
CA LEU A 36 6.89 2.73 18.31
C LEU A 36 5.43 3.11 18.61
N VAL A 37 4.71 2.25 19.33
CA VAL A 37 3.33 2.53 19.77
C VAL A 37 3.27 3.81 20.61
N LYS A 38 4.19 3.96 21.57
CA LYS A 38 4.27 5.16 22.43
C LYS A 38 4.52 6.43 21.61
N LYS A 39 5.44 6.39 20.64
CA LYS A 39 5.70 7.54 19.75
C LYS A 39 4.49 7.89 18.89
N THR A 40 3.80 6.88 18.35
CA THR A 40 2.56 7.09 17.58
C THR A 40 1.47 7.73 18.44
N ASP A 41 1.32 7.33 19.71
CA ASP A 41 0.34 7.91 20.62
C ASP A 41 0.61 9.38 20.95
N ILE A 42 1.88 9.74 21.11
CA ILE A 42 2.28 11.13 21.33
C ILE A 42 1.98 11.97 20.08
N LEU A 43 2.35 11.49 18.89
CA LEU A 43 2.07 12.17 17.61
C LEU A 43 0.56 12.34 17.39
N ALA A 44 -0.22 11.29 17.63
CA ALA A 44 -1.68 11.33 17.52
C ALA A 44 -2.30 12.42 18.40
N LYS A 45 -1.81 12.57 19.64
CA LYS A 45 -2.26 13.63 20.56
C LYS A 45 -1.88 15.02 20.06
N LEU A 46 -0.64 15.20 19.59
CA LEU A 46 -0.15 16.50 19.11
C LEU A 46 -0.86 16.96 17.83
N GLU A 47 -1.22 16.03 16.96
CA GLU A 47 -1.88 16.31 15.68
C GLU A 47 -3.41 16.25 15.74
N TYR A 48 -4.00 15.98 16.91
CA TYR A 48 -5.44 15.74 17.08
C TYR A 48 -6.00 14.68 16.12
N LYS A 49 -5.23 13.59 15.89
CA LYS A 49 -5.59 12.45 15.02
C LYS A 49 -5.72 11.16 15.82
N ASN A 50 -6.38 10.16 15.24
CA ASN A 50 -6.34 8.81 15.80
C ASN A 50 -5.06 8.06 15.38
N ARG A 51 -4.72 7.00 16.12
CA ARG A 51 -3.52 6.18 15.87
C ARG A 51 -3.49 5.58 14.46
N THR A 52 -4.64 5.14 13.97
CA THR A 52 -4.79 4.55 12.63
C THR A 52 -4.38 5.53 11.54
N ASP A 53 -4.75 6.80 11.66
CA ASP A 53 -4.44 7.82 10.67
C ASP A 53 -2.94 8.15 10.66
N VAL A 54 -2.30 8.21 11.82
CA VAL A 54 -0.84 8.38 11.92
C VAL A 54 -0.11 7.21 11.23
N ILE A 55 -0.54 5.97 11.48
CA ILE A 55 0.06 4.78 10.87
C ILE A 55 -0.17 4.78 9.35
N LYS A 56 -1.38 5.11 8.89
CA LYS A 56 -1.69 5.23 7.45
C LYS A 56 -0.81 6.28 6.79
N SER A 57 -0.64 7.46 7.39
CA SER A 57 0.21 8.51 6.86
C SER A 57 1.67 8.06 6.76
N ALA A 58 2.20 7.45 7.82
CA ALA A 58 3.58 6.95 7.83
C ALA A 58 3.83 5.87 6.77
N LEU A 59 2.90 4.91 6.62
CA LEU A 59 3.00 3.86 5.60
C LEU A 59 2.91 4.44 4.18
N SER A 60 1.94 5.33 3.92
CA SER A 60 1.81 6.00 2.63
C SER A 60 3.04 6.83 2.27
N GLU A 61 3.62 7.54 3.23
CA GLU A 61 4.84 8.31 3.01
C GLU A 61 6.03 7.40 2.71
N TYR A 62 6.20 6.32 3.49
CA TYR A 62 7.24 5.33 3.24
C TYR A 62 7.12 4.77 1.82
N LEU A 63 5.93 4.29 1.44
CA LEU A 63 5.67 3.72 0.12
C LEU A 63 5.95 4.73 -1.00
N ARG A 64 5.49 5.98 -0.86
CA ARG A 64 5.77 7.05 -1.84
C ARG A 64 7.28 7.30 -2.01
N ARG A 65 8.06 7.25 -0.92
CA ARG A 65 9.51 7.40 -0.96
C ARG A 65 10.18 6.23 -1.68
N VAL A 66 9.77 4.99 -1.41
CA VAL A 66 10.36 3.81 -2.08
C VAL A 66 9.89 3.63 -3.53
N GLU A 67 8.64 3.96 -3.87
CA GLU A 67 8.11 3.94 -5.24
C GLU A 67 8.92 4.82 -6.20
N THR A 68 9.43 5.95 -5.70
CA THR A 68 10.24 6.87 -6.50
C THR A 68 11.69 6.38 -6.65
N THR A 69 12.08 5.31 -5.96
CA THR A 69 13.47 4.84 -5.95
C THR A 69 13.70 3.91 -7.14
N MET A 70 14.70 4.23 -7.99
CA MET A 70 15.11 3.38 -9.13
C MET A 70 15.28 1.91 -8.73
N GLN A 71 15.82 1.65 -7.53
CA GLN A 71 16.06 0.31 -7.00
C GLN A 71 14.78 -0.53 -6.84
N LEU A 72 13.67 0.06 -6.39
CA LEU A 72 12.41 -0.70 -6.25
C LEU A 72 11.85 -1.05 -7.63
N ARG A 73 11.94 -0.10 -8.58
CA ARG A 73 11.51 -0.30 -9.96
C ARG A 73 12.30 -1.40 -10.65
N GLU A 74 13.63 -1.34 -10.58
CA GLU A 74 14.52 -2.37 -11.15
C GLU A 74 14.21 -3.75 -10.57
N LYS A 75 14.15 -3.86 -9.24
CA LYS A 75 13.83 -5.12 -8.56
C LYS A 75 12.46 -5.67 -8.94
N ALA A 76 11.46 -4.80 -9.13
CA ALA A 76 10.13 -5.21 -9.60
C ALA A 76 10.17 -5.74 -11.04
N VAL A 77 10.92 -5.08 -11.94
CA VAL A 77 11.12 -5.53 -13.31
C VAL A 77 11.83 -6.88 -13.36
N GLU A 78 12.96 -7.03 -12.66
CA GLU A 78 13.70 -8.29 -12.55
C GLU A 78 12.80 -9.42 -12.04
N SER A 79 12.08 -9.17 -10.94
CA SER A 79 11.19 -10.17 -10.36
C SER A 79 10.05 -10.57 -11.31
N TYR A 80 9.54 -9.65 -12.14
CA TYR A 80 8.55 -9.97 -13.16
C TYR A 80 9.15 -10.78 -14.32
N LEU A 81 10.34 -10.42 -14.80
CA LEU A 81 11.05 -11.17 -15.84
C LEU A 81 11.32 -12.61 -15.38
N ASP A 82 11.73 -12.78 -14.12
CA ASP A 82 11.93 -14.07 -13.45
C ASP A 82 10.63 -14.84 -13.13
N GLY A 83 9.46 -14.24 -13.35
CA GLY A 83 8.16 -14.86 -13.04
C GLY A 83 7.80 -14.93 -11.54
N LYS A 84 8.54 -14.22 -10.68
CA LYS A 84 8.27 -14.09 -9.24
C LYS A 84 7.18 -13.05 -8.92
N LEU A 85 6.93 -12.12 -9.84
CA LEU A 85 5.81 -11.18 -9.78
C LEU A 85 4.84 -11.42 -10.93
N THR A 86 3.56 -11.28 -10.64
CA THR A 86 2.52 -11.17 -11.66
C THR A 86 2.55 -9.79 -12.33
N TYR A 87 1.90 -9.69 -13.50
CA TYR A 87 1.75 -8.40 -14.18
C TYR A 87 0.98 -7.38 -13.33
N ASN A 88 -0.02 -7.81 -12.55
CA ASN A 88 -0.79 -6.90 -11.71
C ASN A 88 0.08 -6.30 -10.59
N GLU A 89 0.93 -7.12 -9.96
CA GLU A 89 1.86 -6.65 -8.94
C GLU A 89 2.92 -5.72 -9.53
N LEU A 90 3.44 -6.02 -10.73
CA LEU A 90 4.32 -5.11 -11.45
C LEU A 90 3.63 -3.77 -11.74
N ALA A 91 2.39 -3.81 -12.22
CA ALA A 91 1.61 -2.61 -12.54
C ALA A 91 1.31 -1.74 -11.32
N VAL A 92 1.14 -2.35 -10.14
CA VAL A 92 1.06 -1.64 -8.86
C VAL A 92 2.40 -0.98 -8.53
N ALA A 93 3.52 -1.68 -8.72
CA ALA A 93 4.84 -1.18 -8.33
C ALA A 93 5.40 -0.07 -9.25
N ILE A 94 5.17 -0.14 -10.57
CA ILE A 94 5.82 0.76 -11.54
C ILE A 94 4.83 1.54 -12.42
N GLY A 95 3.53 1.35 -12.21
CA GLY A 95 2.46 1.90 -13.03
C GLY A 95 2.19 1.09 -14.30
N ARG A 96 0.93 1.08 -14.75
CA ARG A 96 0.45 0.27 -15.89
C ARG A 96 1.23 0.49 -17.19
N GLN A 97 1.54 1.74 -17.54
CA GLN A 97 2.23 2.04 -18.81
C GLN A 97 3.64 1.46 -18.85
N ASN A 98 4.40 1.60 -17.75
CA ASN A 98 5.73 1.00 -17.63
C ASN A 98 5.63 -0.53 -17.59
N ALA A 99 4.65 -1.09 -16.88
CA ALA A 99 4.43 -2.54 -16.81
C ALA A 99 4.10 -3.16 -18.18
N GLU A 100 3.29 -2.50 -19.02
CA GLU A 100 3.05 -2.97 -20.40
C GLU A 100 4.32 -2.97 -21.23
N SER A 101 5.14 -1.94 -21.11
CA SER A 101 6.43 -1.87 -21.84
C SER A 101 7.31 -3.06 -21.49
N VAL A 102 7.45 -3.36 -20.19
CA VAL A 102 8.22 -4.52 -19.69
C VAL A 102 7.63 -5.85 -20.15
N LYS A 103 6.29 -5.99 -20.13
CA LYS A 103 5.59 -7.19 -20.61
C LYS A 103 5.78 -7.42 -22.11
N VAL A 104 5.83 -6.37 -22.92
CA VAL A 104 6.17 -6.49 -24.35
C VAL A 104 7.61 -6.97 -24.50
N SER A 105 8.56 -6.36 -23.78
CA SER A 105 9.97 -6.78 -23.80
C SER A 105 10.14 -8.25 -23.39
N LYS A 106 9.47 -8.69 -22.32
CA LYS A 106 9.51 -10.10 -21.87
C LYS A 106 9.06 -11.06 -22.96
N ARG A 107 7.92 -10.79 -23.61
CA ARG A 107 7.38 -11.63 -24.69
C ARG A 107 8.30 -11.68 -25.91
N LEU A 108 9.01 -10.58 -26.21
CA LEU A 108 9.99 -10.55 -27.29
C LEU A 108 11.21 -11.42 -26.96
N LEU A 109 11.74 -11.33 -25.73
CA LEU A 109 12.85 -12.17 -25.27
C LEU A 109 12.48 -13.66 -25.34
N GLU A 110 11.34 -14.04 -24.78
CA GLU A 110 10.83 -15.42 -24.81
C GLU A 110 10.61 -15.92 -26.25
N ARG A 111 10.26 -15.05 -27.20
CA ARG A 111 10.11 -15.42 -28.61
C ARG A 111 11.47 -15.64 -29.26
N SER A 112 12.45 -14.78 -28.98
CA SER A 112 13.81 -14.90 -29.51
C SER A 112 14.50 -16.17 -29.03
N ASP A 113 14.35 -16.50 -27.74
CA ASP A 113 14.94 -17.71 -27.16
C ASP A 113 14.40 -18.97 -27.84
N ARG A 114 13.07 -19.03 -28.07
CA ARG A 114 12.45 -20.14 -28.82
C ARG A 114 13.01 -20.29 -30.23
N ILE A 115 13.17 -19.18 -30.96
CA ILE A 115 13.72 -19.20 -32.32
C ILE A 115 15.18 -19.69 -32.32
N ALA A 116 15.98 -19.25 -31.34
CA ALA A 116 17.36 -19.68 -31.21
C ALA A 116 17.47 -21.18 -30.91
N GLU A 117 16.61 -21.72 -30.04
CA GLU A 117 16.55 -23.16 -29.76
C GLU A 117 16.12 -23.99 -30.98
N ASP A 118 15.23 -23.47 -31.82
CA ASP A 118 14.78 -24.16 -33.03
C ASP A 118 15.90 -24.23 -34.08
N ILE A 119 16.68 -23.15 -34.23
CA ILE A 119 17.85 -23.12 -35.12
C ILE A 119 18.96 -24.08 -34.62
N ALA A 120 19.18 -24.18 -33.31
CA ALA A 120 20.20 -25.06 -32.74
C ALA A 120 19.85 -26.56 -32.84
N ARG A 121 18.57 -26.89 -33.05
CA ARG A 121 18.05 -28.27 -33.14
C ARG A 121 17.85 -28.78 -34.58
N GLY A 122 17.92 -27.90 -35.58
CA GLY A 122 17.81 -28.22 -37.01
C GLY A 122 19.15 -28.34 -37.70
#